data_AF-A0A7X8ZE55-F1
#
_entry.id   AF-A0A7X8ZE55-F1
#
_cell.length_a   1.000
_cell.length_b   1.000
_cell.length_c   1.000
_cell.angle_alpha   90.00
_cell.angle_beta   90.00
_cell.angle_gamma   90.00
#
_symmetry.space_group_name_H-M   'P 1'
#
loop_
_entity.id
_entity.type
_entity.pdbx_description
1 polymer ?
#
loop_
_entity_poly.entity_id
_entity_poly.type
_entity_poly.pdbx_seq_one_letter_code
_entity_poly.pdbx_strand_id
1 'polypeptide(L)'
;GERLPRGEDVTILVSQGRPVVPDLGEDRRSPSDVRTALEDQTFVWVDAPGEYSDDIPVGDVVSLTPAPGTALEVGSHVQVHLSRGPAPVAVPDVAGMDIAQATRVIDNAGLTVERVEESFDPDTPGGTVFATSPESTSELSRGDGVVLRVSNAIEAPDVVGMKEAEALEMLAEAGLTVSSTSTVPEEVAKTADTVVTMSPEAGGLVDPANPQVSLGLAGQVEVPNIIGRRVEDARQILEDAGLVLLTDSGDQDNDRIYSQTPRPRTDVAAGAEIEVRAI
;
A
#
# COMPACT_ATOMS: atom_id res chain seq x y z
N GLY A 1 29.32 67.22 -50.10
CA GLY A 1 27.94 67.47 -50.55
C GLY A 1 27.97 67.69 -52.04
N GLU A 2 27.59 66.67 -52.79
CA GLU A 2 27.43 66.75 -54.24
C GLU A 2 26.11 67.47 -54.55
N ARG A 3 26.08 68.33 -55.58
CA ARG A 3 24.89 69.09 -55.94
C ARG A 3 24.05 68.27 -56.92
N LEU A 4 22.96 67.70 -56.44
CA LEU A 4 22.03 66.93 -57.27
C LEU A 4 20.93 67.82 -57.88
N PRO A 5 20.41 67.47 -59.07
CA PRO A 5 19.25 68.13 -59.66
C PRO A 5 18.04 68.11 -58.73
N ARG A 6 17.20 69.16 -58.81
CA ARG A 6 15.94 69.21 -58.06
C ARG A 6 15.03 68.07 -58.53
N GLY A 7 14.66 67.18 -57.60
CA GLY A 7 13.74 66.06 -57.86
C GLY A 7 14.42 64.69 -57.92
N GLU A 8 15.73 64.58 -57.69
CA GLU A 8 16.38 63.28 -57.48
C GLU A 8 16.26 62.82 -56.02
N ASP A 9 16.08 61.51 -55.86
CA ASP A 9 16.05 60.84 -54.56
C ASP A 9 17.45 60.85 -53.95
N VAL A 10 17.55 61.37 -52.72
CA VAL A 10 18.79 61.34 -51.95
C VAL A 10 18.77 60.12 -51.05
N THR A 11 19.66 59.17 -51.27
CA THR A 11 19.85 58.03 -50.37
C THR A 11 20.54 58.50 -49.10
N ILE A 12 19.77 58.69 -48.02
CA ILE A 12 20.29 59.03 -46.70
C ILE A 12 20.61 57.73 -45.96
N LEU A 13 21.88 57.53 -45.61
CA LEU A 13 22.28 56.48 -44.68
C LEU A 13 22.05 56.99 -43.25
N VAL A 14 20.98 56.54 -42.61
CA VAL A 14 20.69 56.84 -41.21
C VAL A 14 21.20 55.69 -40.35
N SER A 15 22.04 55.99 -39.35
CA SER A 15 22.48 55.00 -38.36
C SER A 15 21.34 54.71 -37.37
N GLN A 16 20.95 53.45 -37.26
CA GLN A 16 19.86 52.98 -36.38
C GLN A 16 20.28 52.85 -34.89
N GLY A 17 21.50 53.25 -34.52
CA GLY A 17 22.04 53.03 -33.17
C GLY A 17 22.51 51.59 -32.95
N ARG A 18 22.89 51.25 -31.70
CA ARG A 18 23.25 49.87 -31.34
C ARG A 18 21.97 49.03 -31.28
N PRO A 19 21.94 47.83 -31.89
CA PRO A 19 20.78 46.95 -31.78
C PRO A 19 20.55 46.58 -30.32
N VAL A 20 19.29 46.45 -29.94
CA VAL A 20 18.85 46.12 -28.59
C VAL A 20 18.08 44.82 -28.60
N VAL A 21 18.32 43.96 -27.60
CA VAL A 21 17.60 42.69 -27.49
C VAL A 21 16.10 42.98 -27.42
N PRO A 22 15.27 42.38 -28.29
CA PRO A 22 13.83 42.65 -28.35
C PRO A 22 13.13 42.19 -27.09
N ASP A 23 12.07 42.91 -26.71
CA ASP A 23 11.16 42.49 -25.64
C ASP A 23 10.11 41.51 -26.16
N LEU A 24 9.99 40.39 -25.46
CA LEU A 24 9.10 39.29 -25.77
C LEU A 24 7.82 39.48 -24.95
N GLY A 25 6.97 40.41 -25.40
CA GLY A 25 5.60 40.51 -24.90
C GLY A 25 4.87 39.16 -25.02
N GLU A 26 3.75 39.00 -24.32
CA GLU A 26 3.04 37.70 -24.23
C GLU A 26 2.70 37.09 -25.61
N ASP A 27 2.41 37.93 -26.59
CA ASP A 27 2.03 37.52 -27.96
C ASP A 27 3.20 37.15 -28.89
N ARG A 28 4.46 37.35 -28.48
CA ARG A 28 5.66 37.15 -29.34
C ARG A 28 6.62 36.09 -28.83
N ARG A 29 6.13 35.14 -28.03
CA ARG A 29 6.96 34.08 -27.43
C ARG A 29 7.19 32.87 -28.34
N SER A 30 6.55 32.81 -29.51
CA SER A 30 6.76 31.70 -30.45
C SER A 30 8.21 31.70 -31.00
N PRO A 31 8.85 30.54 -31.18
CA PRO A 31 10.22 30.47 -31.69
C PRO A 31 10.43 31.16 -33.04
N SER A 32 9.41 31.15 -33.91
CA SER A 32 9.46 31.85 -35.20
C SER A 32 9.50 33.36 -35.03
N ASP A 33 8.64 33.91 -34.17
CA ASP A 33 8.56 35.36 -33.96
C ASP A 33 9.83 35.88 -33.30
N VAL A 34 10.36 35.14 -32.32
CA VAL A 34 11.62 35.49 -31.65
C VAL A 34 12.80 35.41 -32.61
N ARG A 35 12.85 34.38 -33.47
CA ARG A 35 13.91 34.26 -34.47
C ARG A 35 13.91 35.44 -35.43
N THR A 36 12.74 35.79 -35.98
CA THR A 36 12.62 36.96 -36.86
C THR A 36 12.99 38.26 -36.13
N ALA A 37 12.56 38.44 -34.88
CA ALA A 37 12.90 39.63 -34.10
C ALA A 37 14.41 39.75 -33.80
N LEU A 38 15.10 38.62 -33.60
CA LEU A 38 16.56 38.59 -33.42
C LEU A 38 17.28 38.87 -34.74
N GLU A 39 16.85 38.27 -35.85
CA GLU A 39 17.43 38.49 -37.18
C GLU A 39 17.27 39.94 -37.66
N ASP A 40 16.11 40.56 -37.41
CA ASP A 40 15.85 41.97 -37.71
C ASP A 40 16.81 42.92 -36.98
N GLN A 41 17.23 42.56 -35.77
CA GLN A 41 18.24 43.28 -34.98
C GLN A 41 19.67 42.79 -35.26
N THR A 42 19.84 41.90 -36.25
CA THR A 42 21.12 41.31 -36.64
C THR A 42 21.81 40.53 -35.51
N PHE A 43 21.03 39.92 -34.62
CA PHE A 43 21.50 39.00 -33.59
C PHE A 43 21.53 37.55 -34.08
N VAL A 44 22.42 36.77 -33.49
CA VAL A 44 22.55 35.33 -33.77
C VAL A 44 21.86 34.54 -32.67
N TRP A 45 20.89 33.72 -33.05
CA TRP A 45 20.24 32.77 -32.15
C TRP A 45 21.23 31.71 -31.67
N VAL A 46 21.27 31.48 -30.36
CA VAL A 46 21.97 30.35 -29.74
C VAL A 46 21.01 29.61 -28.82
N ASP A 47 20.93 28.28 -28.98
CA ASP A 47 20.12 27.45 -28.09
C ASP A 47 20.74 27.41 -26.69
N ALA A 48 19.94 27.73 -25.69
CA ALA A 48 20.32 27.64 -24.28
C ALA A 48 19.62 26.46 -23.60
N PRO A 49 20.08 26.02 -22.40
CA PRO A 49 19.35 25.06 -21.61
C PRO A 49 17.92 25.56 -21.34
N GLY A 50 16.92 24.72 -21.62
CA GLY A 50 15.52 25.07 -21.39
C GLY A 50 15.19 25.29 -19.91
N GLU A 51 14.21 26.15 -19.66
CA GLU A 51 13.75 26.54 -18.33
C GLU A 51 12.33 25.99 -18.05
N TYR A 52 12.04 25.65 -16.80
CA TYR A 52 10.69 25.26 -16.40
C TYR A 52 9.83 26.50 -16.15
N SER A 53 8.58 26.49 -16.60
CA SER A 53 7.63 27.58 -16.44
C SER A 53 6.22 27.02 -16.34
N ASP A 54 5.46 27.42 -15.31
CA ASP A 54 4.08 27.00 -15.12
C ASP A 54 3.11 27.73 -16.08
N ASP A 55 3.45 28.96 -16.50
CA ASP A 55 2.59 29.81 -17.33
C ASP A 55 2.88 29.76 -18.84
N ILE A 56 4.05 29.26 -19.25
CA ILE A 56 4.52 29.32 -20.64
C ILE A 56 4.45 27.92 -21.27
N PRO A 57 3.68 27.73 -22.36
CA PRO A 57 3.59 26.44 -23.05
C PRO A 57 4.94 25.89 -23.46
N VAL A 58 5.05 24.56 -23.49
CA VAL A 58 6.27 23.87 -23.93
C VAL A 58 6.66 24.34 -25.34
N GLY A 59 7.92 24.72 -25.51
CA GLY A 59 8.48 25.15 -26.79
C GLY A 59 8.44 26.65 -27.05
N ASP A 60 7.72 27.44 -26.24
CA ASP A 60 7.77 28.90 -26.32
C ASP A 60 8.98 29.46 -25.56
N VAL A 61 9.39 30.68 -25.89
CA VAL A 61 10.55 31.33 -25.27
C VAL A 61 10.19 31.87 -23.88
N VAL A 62 10.94 31.42 -22.87
CA VAL A 62 10.83 31.86 -21.47
C VAL A 62 11.65 33.11 -21.24
N SER A 63 12.91 33.08 -21.65
CA SER A 63 13.86 34.15 -21.37
C SER A 63 14.92 34.26 -22.46
N LEU A 64 15.53 35.45 -22.54
CA LEU A 64 16.68 35.74 -23.39
C LEU A 64 17.86 36.14 -22.51
N THR A 65 19.04 35.62 -22.84
CA THR A 65 20.30 36.01 -22.20
C THR A 65 21.26 36.53 -23.27
N PRO A 66 21.64 37.82 -23.29
CA PRO A 66 21.30 38.88 -22.32
C PRO A 66 19.83 39.33 -22.33
N ALA A 67 19.36 39.89 -21.21
CA ALA A 67 17.97 40.27 -21.00
C ALA A 67 17.46 41.29 -22.04
N PRO A 68 16.15 41.30 -22.35
CA PRO A 68 15.52 42.31 -23.20
C PRO A 68 15.92 43.75 -22.87
N GLY A 69 16.10 44.58 -23.90
CA GLY A 69 16.55 45.97 -23.78
C GLY A 69 18.07 46.16 -23.64
N THR A 70 18.84 45.06 -23.53
CA THR A 70 20.32 45.15 -23.52
C THR A 70 20.85 45.56 -24.89
N ALA A 71 21.64 46.63 -24.96
CA ALA A 71 22.30 47.05 -26.19
C ALA A 71 23.58 46.24 -26.44
N LEU A 72 23.67 45.61 -27.61
CA LEU A 72 24.75 44.72 -27.98
C LEU A 72 25.39 45.14 -29.30
N GLU A 73 26.50 44.50 -29.66
CA GLU A 73 27.13 44.69 -30.97
C GLU A 73 26.39 43.89 -32.04
N VAL A 74 26.46 44.35 -33.30
CA VAL A 74 25.90 43.64 -34.45
C VAL A 74 26.54 42.25 -34.55
N GLY A 75 25.73 41.22 -34.76
CA GLY A 75 26.19 39.83 -34.81
C GLY A 75 26.45 39.20 -33.44
N SER A 76 26.05 39.86 -32.34
CA SER A 76 26.14 39.26 -31.01
C SER A 76 25.21 38.05 -30.88
N HIS A 77 25.63 37.10 -30.05
CA HIS A 77 24.86 35.89 -29.76
C HIS A 77 23.87 36.16 -28.63
N VAL A 78 22.61 35.77 -28.84
CA VAL A 78 21.57 35.81 -27.81
C VAL A 78 21.15 34.38 -27.52
N GLN A 79 21.33 33.97 -26.28
CA GLN A 79 20.90 32.67 -25.77
C GLN A 79 19.39 32.70 -25.56
N VAL A 80 18.68 31.73 -26.14
CA VAL A 80 17.23 31.60 -26.05
C VAL A 80 16.89 30.41 -25.17
N HIS A 81 16.21 30.67 -24.07
CA HIS A 81 15.73 29.64 -23.15
C HIS A 81 14.29 29.28 -23.48
N LEU A 82 14.08 28.04 -23.94
CA LEU A 82 12.74 27.53 -24.27
C LEU A 82 12.08 26.91 -23.04
N SER A 83 10.75 27.03 -22.97
CA SER A 83 9.94 26.45 -21.91
C SER A 83 9.92 24.94 -22.03
N ARG A 84 10.24 24.28 -20.92
CA ARG A 84 10.05 22.84 -20.73
C ARG A 84 8.69 22.53 -20.10
N GLY A 85 7.82 23.53 -19.94
CA GLY A 85 6.56 23.43 -19.21
C GLY A 85 6.75 23.45 -17.69
N PRO A 86 5.72 23.10 -16.91
CA PRO A 86 5.79 23.02 -15.45
C PRO A 86 6.94 22.13 -14.98
N ALA A 87 7.53 22.47 -13.83
CA ALA A 87 8.56 21.63 -13.24
C ALA A 87 7.97 20.26 -12.86
N PRO A 88 8.66 19.15 -13.15
CA PRO A 88 8.19 17.83 -12.75
C PRO A 88 8.15 17.71 -11.22
N VAL A 89 7.21 16.91 -10.74
CA VAL A 89 6.97 16.59 -9.34
C VAL A 89 7.33 15.13 -9.11
N ALA A 90 8.08 14.85 -8.04
CA ALA A 90 8.37 13.49 -7.65
C ALA A 90 7.14 12.83 -7.00
N VAL A 91 6.87 11.58 -7.35
CA VAL A 91 5.84 10.76 -6.68
C VAL A 91 6.26 10.57 -5.21
N PRO A 92 5.43 10.99 -4.25
CA PRO A 92 5.74 10.84 -2.83
C PRO A 92 5.69 9.36 -2.42
N ASP A 93 6.49 9.00 -1.42
CA ASP A 93 6.37 7.69 -0.78
C ASP A 93 5.17 7.69 0.18
N VAL A 94 4.20 6.84 -0.14
CA VAL A 94 2.94 6.66 0.59
C VAL A 94 2.77 5.22 1.07
N ALA A 95 3.82 4.41 1.01
CA ALA A 95 3.79 3.04 1.52
C ALA A 95 3.51 3.04 3.04
N GLY A 96 2.66 2.11 3.49
CA GLY A 96 2.23 2.00 4.88
C GLY A 96 1.13 2.99 5.30
N MET A 97 0.66 3.85 4.39
CA MET A 97 -0.46 4.77 4.66
C MET A 97 -1.81 4.15 4.30
N ASP A 98 -2.86 4.59 4.99
CA ASP A 98 -4.23 4.32 4.54
C ASP A 98 -4.54 5.08 3.23
N ILE A 99 -5.56 4.63 2.50
CA ILE A 99 -5.94 5.23 1.20
C ILE A 99 -6.19 6.74 1.33
N ALA A 100 -6.88 7.18 2.38
CA ALA A 100 -7.24 8.59 2.56
C ALA A 100 -6.02 9.46 2.87
N GLN A 101 -5.07 8.95 3.64
CA GLN A 101 -3.79 9.58 3.92
C GLN A 101 -2.94 9.66 2.64
N ALA A 102 -2.81 8.55 1.91
CA ALA A 102 -2.06 8.49 0.66
C ALA A 102 -2.61 9.47 -0.38
N THR A 103 -3.94 9.53 -0.57
CA THR A 103 -4.59 10.48 -1.49
C THR A 103 -4.25 11.92 -1.12
N ARG A 104 -4.32 12.30 0.16
CA ARG A 104 -3.97 13.67 0.60
C ARG A 104 -2.50 14.01 0.32
N VAL A 105 -1.59 13.07 0.52
CA VAL A 105 -0.16 13.29 0.27
C VAL A 105 0.10 13.49 -1.23
N ILE A 106 -0.53 12.69 -2.08
CA ILE A 106 -0.43 12.79 -3.55
C ILE A 106 -1.03 14.11 -4.05
N ASP A 107 -2.23 14.48 -3.58
CA ASP A 107 -2.87 15.74 -3.95
C ASP A 107 -2.03 16.96 -3.53
N ASN A 108 -1.44 16.93 -2.33
CA ASN A 108 -0.56 17.99 -1.84
C ASN A 108 0.74 18.11 -2.64
N ALA A 109 1.24 17.02 -3.22
CA ALA A 109 2.36 17.07 -4.15
C ALA A 109 1.97 17.72 -5.49
N GLY A 110 0.68 17.85 -5.80
CA GLY A 110 0.17 18.34 -7.07
C GLY A 110 0.04 17.24 -8.12
N LEU A 111 -0.07 15.99 -7.68
CA LEU A 111 -0.43 14.83 -8.48
C LEU A 111 -1.89 14.46 -8.18
N THR A 112 -2.48 13.54 -8.93
CA THR A 112 -3.84 13.06 -8.69
C THR A 112 -3.87 11.54 -8.55
N VAL A 113 -4.82 11.00 -7.78
CA VAL A 113 -5.04 9.54 -7.76
C VAL A 113 -5.92 9.14 -8.93
N GLU A 114 -5.38 8.36 -9.87
CA GLU A 114 -6.12 7.89 -11.05
C GLU A 114 -7.09 6.76 -10.69
N ARG A 115 -6.60 5.78 -9.94
CA ARG A 115 -7.35 4.58 -9.52
C ARG A 115 -6.64 3.88 -8.36
N VAL A 116 -7.40 3.02 -7.69
CA VAL A 116 -6.91 2.13 -6.63
C VAL A 116 -7.01 0.70 -7.15
N GLU A 117 -5.89 -0.01 -7.11
CA GLU A 117 -5.81 -1.44 -7.39
C GLU A 117 -5.61 -2.20 -6.09
N GLU A 118 -6.37 -3.26 -5.90
CA GLU A 118 -6.22 -4.16 -4.76
C GLU A 118 -5.47 -5.41 -5.19
N SER A 119 -4.45 -5.79 -4.43
CA SER A 119 -3.67 -6.99 -4.67
C SER A 119 -3.05 -7.50 -3.38
N PHE A 120 -2.81 -8.80 -3.31
CA PHE A 120 -2.22 -9.39 -2.11
C PHE A 120 -0.75 -8.99 -1.97
N ASP A 121 -0.37 -8.54 -0.77
CA ASP A 121 1.00 -8.30 -0.36
C ASP A 121 1.24 -9.05 0.98
N PRO A 122 2.28 -9.90 1.08
CA PRO A 122 2.49 -10.75 2.24
C PRO A 122 3.06 -10.01 3.46
N ASP A 123 3.51 -8.77 3.29
CA ASP A 123 4.17 -7.96 4.32
C ASP A 123 3.31 -6.77 4.79
N THR A 124 2.20 -6.48 4.08
CA THR A 124 1.38 -5.30 4.30
C THR A 124 -0.06 -5.68 4.70
N PRO A 125 -0.56 -5.17 5.84
CA PRO A 125 -1.95 -5.33 6.26
C PRO A 125 -2.98 -4.87 5.23
N GLY A 126 -4.13 -5.54 5.23
CA GLY A 126 -5.27 -5.17 4.39
C GLY A 126 -5.69 -3.71 4.55
N GLY A 127 -6.04 -3.05 3.45
CA GLY A 127 -6.47 -1.65 3.42
C GLY A 127 -5.34 -0.61 3.46
N THR A 128 -4.08 -1.06 3.44
CA THR A 128 -2.91 -0.20 3.45
C THR A 128 -2.24 -0.16 2.07
N VAL A 129 -1.77 1.01 1.66
CA VAL A 129 -1.01 1.16 0.40
C VAL A 129 0.38 0.54 0.59
N PHE A 130 0.76 -0.39 -0.29
CA PHE A 130 2.11 -0.98 -0.27
C PHE A 130 2.98 -0.48 -1.43
N ALA A 131 2.36 0.00 -2.52
CA ALA A 131 3.08 0.50 -3.68
C ALA A 131 2.26 1.53 -4.46
N THR A 132 2.96 2.28 -5.31
CA THR A 132 2.35 3.17 -6.31
C THR A 132 2.84 2.82 -7.71
N SER A 133 2.05 3.17 -8.72
CA SER A 133 2.49 3.13 -10.12
C SER A 133 2.17 4.47 -10.79
N PRO A 134 3.18 5.24 -11.26
CA PRO A 134 4.62 4.97 -11.17
C PRO A 134 5.18 4.83 -9.75
N GLU A 135 6.36 4.20 -9.63
CA GLU A 135 7.02 3.98 -8.33
C GLU A 135 7.35 5.30 -7.63
N SER A 136 7.40 5.28 -6.30
CA SER A 136 7.88 6.42 -5.49
C SER A 136 9.19 6.97 -6.03
N THR A 137 9.38 8.30 -5.97
CA THR A 137 10.52 9.05 -6.54
C THR A 137 10.54 9.23 -8.05
N SER A 138 9.63 8.58 -8.80
CA SER A 138 9.47 8.85 -10.24
C SER A 138 9.05 10.31 -10.47
N GLU A 139 9.57 10.93 -11.51
CA GLU A 139 9.20 12.30 -11.90
C GLU A 139 7.97 12.29 -12.83
N LEU A 140 6.93 13.00 -12.44
CA LEU A 140 5.69 13.17 -13.18
C LEU A 140 5.39 14.64 -13.44
N SER A 141 4.58 14.92 -14.46
CA SER A 141 4.09 16.28 -14.68
C SER A 141 3.04 16.60 -13.62
N ARG A 142 2.96 17.87 -13.23
CA ARG A 142 1.92 18.32 -12.29
C ARG A 142 0.54 18.02 -12.87
N GLY A 143 -0.33 17.40 -12.08
CA GLY A 143 -1.66 16.94 -12.49
C GLY A 143 -1.71 15.52 -13.06
N ASP A 144 -0.57 14.86 -13.28
CA ASP A 144 -0.56 13.47 -13.72
C ASP A 144 -1.18 12.54 -12.66
N GLY A 145 -1.71 11.41 -13.16
CA GLY A 145 -2.34 10.38 -12.35
C GLY A 145 -1.33 9.38 -11.77
N VAL A 146 -1.54 9.01 -10.51
CA VAL A 146 -0.83 7.93 -9.82
C VAL A 146 -1.83 6.85 -9.43
N VAL A 147 -1.47 5.60 -9.69
CA VAL A 147 -2.22 4.43 -9.25
C VAL A 147 -1.75 4.02 -7.88
N LEU A 148 -2.67 3.86 -6.94
CA LEU A 148 -2.39 3.29 -5.63
C LEU A 148 -2.58 1.78 -5.67
N ARG A 149 -1.60 1.03 -5.16
CA ARG A 149 -1.74 -0.42 -4.92
C ARG A 149 -1.91 -0.66 -3.43
N VAL A 150 -3.06 -1.23 -3.10
CA VAL A 150 -3.51 -1.47 -1.73
C VAL A 150 -3.50 -2.96 -1.46
N SER A 151 -2.99 -3.35 -0.30
CA SER A 151 -3.03 -4.74 0.14
C SER A 151 -4.47 -5.11 0.45
N ASN A 152 -4.91 -6.27 -0.05
CA ASN A 152 -6.18 -6.87 0.33
C ASN A 152 -5.99 -8.11 1.22
N ALA A 153 -4.82 -8.22 1.87
CA ALA A 153 -4.52 -9.31 2.80
C ALA A 153 -5.57 -9.38 3.91
N ILE A 154 -5.99 -10.60 4.25
CA ILE A 154 -6.87 -10.88 5.37
C ILE A 154 -5.99 -11.20 6.58
N GLU A 155 -6.17 -10.48 7.68
CA GLU A 155 -5.50 -10.79 8.94
C GLU A 155 -6.15 -11.99 9.62
N ALA A 156 -5.35 -12.98 9.99
CA ALA A 156 -5.79 -14.14 10.74
C ALA A 156 -6.13 -13.74 12.20
N PRO A 157 -7.40 -13.87 12.64
CA PRO A 157 -7.78 -13.56 14.01
C PRO A 157 -7.15 -14.56 14.99
N ASP A 158 -6.88 -14.10 16.22
CA ASP A 158 -6.35 -14.98 17.26
C ASP A 158 -7.45 -15.92 17.78
N VAL A 159 -7.38 -17.18 17.32
CA VAL A 159 -8.26 -18.26 17.77
C VAL A 159 -7.56 -19.26 18.70
N VAL A 160 -6.30 -19.00 19.07
CA VAL A 160 -5.57 -19.89 19.97
C VAL A 160 -6.19 -19.85 21.37
N GLY A 161 -6.47 -21.03 21.93
CA GLY A 161 -7.16 -21.21 23.19
C GLY A 161 -8.70 -21.21 23.08
N MET A 162 -9.25 -20.99 21.88
CA MET A 162 -10.68 -21.15 21.63
C MET A 162 -11.06 -22.60 21.36
N LYS A 163 -12.34 -22.93 21.51
CA LYS A 163 -12.89 -24.20 21.02
C LYS A 163 -12.94 -24.20 19.50
N GLU A 164 -12.74 -25.36 18.88
CA GLU A 164 -12.77 -25.53 17.43
C GLU A 164 -14.02 -24.92 16.80
N ALA A 165 -15.21 -25.14 17.39
CA ALA A 165 -16.46 -24.57 16.89
C ALA A 165 -16.46 -23.03 16.87
N GLU A 166 -16.00 -22.39 17.96
CA GLU A 166 -15.92 -20.92 18.07
C GLU A 166 -14.84 -20.36 17.14
N ALA A 167 -13.71 -21.06 17.04
CA ALA A 167 -12.62 -20.71 16.14
C ALA A 167 -13.06 -20.75 14.67
N LEU A 168 -13.81 -21.79 14.27
CA LEU A 168 -14.36 -21.92 12.92
C LEU A 168 -15.32 -20.78 12.57
N GLU A 169 -16.19 -20.39 13.51
CA GLU A 169 -17.10 -19.26 13.32
C GLU A 169 -16.32 -17.95 13.14
N MET A 170 -15.35 -17.67 14.02
CA MET A 170 -14.52 -16.46 13.95
C MET A 170 -13.70 -16.37 12.66
N LEU A 171 -13.12 -17.50 12.23
CA LEU A 171 -12.36 -17.57 10.98
C LEU A 171 -13.28 -17.36 9.77
N ALA A 172 -14.47 -17.96 9.78
CA ALA A 172 -15.45 -17.78 8.71
C ALA A 172 -15.94 -16.32 8.61
N GLU A 173 -16.15 -15.64 9.74
CA GLU A 173 -16.47 -14.21 9.79
C GLU A 173 -15.35 -13.34 9.22
N ALA A 174 -14.09 -13.73 9.43
CA ALA A 174 -12.92 -13.09 8.83
C ALA A 174 -12.75 -13.43 7.32
N GLY A 175 -13.55 -14.33 6.76
CA GLY A 175 -13.44 -14.77 5.36
C GLY A 175 -12.38 -15.85 5.13
N LEU A 176 -11.91 -16.50 6.20
CA LEU A 176 -10.92 -17.57 6.19
C LEU A 176 -11.59 -18.94 6.25
N THR A 177 -10.98 -19.92 5.60
CA THR A 177 -11.46 -21.30 5.53
C THR A 177 -10.43 -22.26 6.11
N VAL A 178 -10.87 -23.17 6.97
CA VAL A 178 -9.99 -24.18 7.55
C VAL A 178 -9.81 -25.32 6.54
N SER A 179 -8.57 -25.55 6.11
CA SER A 179 -8.21 -26.60 5.16
C SER A 179 -7.95 -27.94 5.85
N SER A 180 -7.40 -27.89 7.07
CA SER A 180 -7.01 -29.07 7.83
C SER A 180 -7.01 -28.79 9.32
N THR A 181 -7.45 -29.77 10.09
CA THR A 181 -7.28 -29.84 11.54
C THR A 181 -6.38 -31.03 11.87
N SER A 182 -5.47 -30.85 12.82
CA SER A 182 -4.54 -31.88 13.24
C SER A 182 -4.40 -31.90 14.76
N THR A 183 -4.11 -33.05 15.36
CA THR A 183 -3.83 -33.11 16.80
C THR A 183 -2.35 -32.89 17.04
N VAL A 184 -2.01 -32.08 18.03
CA VAL A 184 -0.63 -31.79 18.44
C VAL A 184 -0.33 -32.57 19.72
N PRO A 185 0.37 -33.73 19.65
CA PRO A 185 0.50 -34.65 20.78
C PRO A 185 1.18 -34.10 22.03
N GLU A 186 1.97 -33.04 21.87
CA GLU A 186 2.76 -32.42 22.96
C GLU A 186 1.99 -31.33 23.70
N GLU A 187 0.89 -30.83 23.12
CA GLU A 187 0.12 -29.72 23.67
C GLU A 187 -1.00 -30.23 24.58
N VAL A 188 -1.10 -29.60 25.76
CA VAL A 188 -2.11 -29.91 26.79
C VAL A 188 -3.13 -28.80 26.84
N ALA A 189 -4.42 -29.15 26.78
CA ALA A 189 -5.51 -28.22 27.03
C ALA A 189 -6.56 -28.79 27.98
N LYS A 190 -7.58 -27.98 28.27
CA LYS A 190 -8.72 -28.40 29.09
C LYS A 190 -9.66 -29.35 28.35
N THR A 191 -9.69 -29.25 27.02
CA THR A 191 -10.57 -30.04 26.16
C THR A 191 -9.84 -30.41 24.88
N ALA A 192 -10.14 -31.58 24.31
CA ALA A 192 -9.51 -32.07 23.08
C ALA A 192 -9.83 -31.21 21.84
N ASP A 193 -10.93 -30.45 21.87
CA ASP A 193 -11.37 -29.53 20.81
C ASP A 193 -10.76 -28.12 20.96
N THR A 194 -9.88 -27.89 21.93
CA THR A 194 -9.19 -26.59 22.06
C THR A 194 -8.13 -26.44 20.97
N VAL A 195 -8.17 -25.32 20.26
CA VAL A 195 -7.12 -24.91 19.31
C VAL A 195 -5.88 -24.48 20.10
N VAL A 196 -4.75 -25.13 19.86
CA VAL A 196 -3.47 -24.84 20.50
C VAL A 196 -2.49 -24.18 19.55
N THR A 197 -2.61 -24.46 18.26
CA THR A 197 -1.79 -23.83 17.22
C THR A 197 -2.64 -23.51 16.01
N MET A 198 -2.19 -22.53 15.23
CA MET A 198 -2.77 -22.25 13.92
C MET A 198 -1.69 -21.77 12.96
N SER A 199 -1.92 -22.00 11.67
CA SER A 199 -1.07 -21.51 10.59
C SER A 199 -1.92 -20.86 9.49
N PRO A 200 -1.63 -19.60 9.11
CA PRO A 200 -0.61 -18.73 9.73
C PRO A 200 -0.95 -18.38 11.19
N GLU A 201 0.04 -17.89 11.93
CA GLU A 201 -0.13 -17.48 13.33
C GLU A 201 -1.03 -16.25 13.47
N ALA A 202 -1.37 -15.86 14.70
CA ALA A 202 -2.27 -14.74 14.97
C ALA A 202 -1.71 -13.44 14.39
N GLY A 203 -2.55 -12.70 13.64
CA GLY A 203 -2.14 -11.52 12.88
C GLY A 203 -1.41 -11.84 11.57
N GLY A 204 -1.23 -13.12 11.23
CA GLY A 204 -0.66 -13.54 9.96
C GLY A 204 -1.52 -13.11 8.77
N LEU A 205 -0.87 -12.73 7.67
CA LEU A 205 -1.51 -12.22 6.47
C LEU A 205 -1.82 -13.36 5.49
N VAL A 206 -3.09 -13.50 5.13
CA VAL A 206 -3.58 -14.53 4.22
C VAL A 206 -4.02 -13.92 2.89
N ASP A 207 -3.66 -14.58 1.79
CA ASP A 207 -4.12 -14.22 0.45
C ASP A 207 -5.63 -14.51 0.30
N PRO A 208 -6.47 -13.51 0.02
CA PRO A 208 -7.90 -13.72 -0.22
C PRO A 208 -8.20 -14.61 -1.44
N ALA A 209 -7.27 -14.76 -2.39
CA ALA A 209 -7.42 -15.72 -3.49
C ALA A 209 -7.29 -17.18 -3.04
N ASN A 210 -6.63 -17.41 -1.90
CA ASN A 210 -6.51 -18.72 -1.28
C ASN A 210 -6.61 -18.62 0.25
N PRO A 211 -7.82 -18.38 0.79
CA PRO A 211 -8.03 -18.04 2.20
C PRO A 211 -7.99 -19.29 3.09
N GLN A 212 -6.89 -20.04 3.06
CA GLN A 212 -6.75 -21.31 3.78
C GLN A 212 -5.92 -21.14 5.06
N VAL A 213 -6.43 -21.68 6.15
CA VAL A 213 -5.73 -21.80 7.43
C VAL A 213 -5.75 -23.24 7.91
N SER A 214 -4.76 -23.64 8.70
CA SER A 214 -4.74 -24.93 9.38
C SER A 214 -4.74 -24.75 10.89
N LEU A 215 -5.41 -25.66 11.60
CA LEU A 215 -5.53 -25.64 13.05
C LEU A 215 -4.85 -26.88 13.65
N GLY A 216 -4.16 -26.67 14.76
CA GLY A 216 -3.71 -27.73 15.65
C GLY A 216 -4.58 -27.75 16.91
N LEU A 217 -5.17 -28.90 17.20
CA LEU A 217 -5.95 -29.18 18.40
C LEU A 217 -5.07 -29.86 19.46
N ALA A 218 -5.45 -29.71 20.72
CA ALA A 218 -4.73 -30.33 21.83
C ALA A 218 -4.70 -31.86 21.71
N GLY A 219 -3.50 -32.45 21.70
CA GLY A 219 -3.33 -33.90 21.71
C GLY A 219 -3.45 -34.50 23.11
N GLN A 220 -3.31 -33.69 24.15
CA GLN A 220 -3.48 -34.07 25.55
C GLN A 220 -4.53 -33.22 26.25
N VAL A 221 -5.26 -33.87 27.16
CA VAL A 221 -6.34 -33.27 27.94
C VAL A 221 -6.06 -33.48 29.43
N GLU A 222 -6.20 -32.42 30.22
CA GLU A 222 -6.13 -32.50 31.68
C GLU A 222 -7.35 -33.25 32.22
N VAL A 223 -7.15 -34.38 32.90
CA VAL A 223 -8.23 -35.19 33.46
C VAL A 223 -9.06 -34.39 34.48
N PRO A 224 -10.36 -34.15 34.22
CA PRO A 224 -11.23 -33.42 35.15
C PRO A 224 -11.41 -34.18 36.47
N ASN A 225 -11.72 -33.43 37.54
CA ASN A 225 -12.11 -34.03 38.81
C ASN A 225 -13.62 -34.34 38.81
N ILE A 226 -13.96 -35.62 38.63
CA ILE A 226 -15.33 -36.14 38.65
C ILE A 226 -15.68 -36.90 39.94
N ILE A 227 -14.74 -36.99 40.90
CA ILE A 227 -15.00 -37.61 42.20
C ILE A 227 -16.13 -36.85 42.92
N GLY A 228 -17.14 -37.59 43.34
CA GLY A 228 -18.32 -37.08 44.03
C GLY A 228 -19.40 -36.53 43.10
N ARG A 229 -19.23 -36.59 41.76
CA ARG A 229 -20.27 -36.34 40.77
C ARG A 229 -21.12 -37.58 40.52
N ARG A 230 -22.28 -37.41 39.89
CA ARG A 230 -23.09 -38.51 39.38
C ARG A 230 -22.48 -39.07 38.10
N VAL A 231 -22.75 -40.33 37.78
CA VAL A 231 -22.30 -40.96 36.55
C VAL A 231 -22.78 -40.18 35.30
N GLU A 232 -24.02 -39.70 35.29
CA GLU A 232 -24.56 -38.86 34.21
C GLU A 232 -23.79 -37.55 34.04
N ASP A 233 -23.61 -36.79 35.12
CA ASP A 233 -22.87 -35.52 35.10
C ASP A 233 -21.41 -35.73 34.67
N ALA A 234 -20.78 -36.80 35.17
CA ALA A 234 -19.40 -37.13 34.87
C ALA A 234 -19.22 -37.52 33.40
N ARG A 235 -20.19 -38.23 32.82
CA ARG A 235 -20.22 -38.54 31.39
C ARG A 235 -20.18 -37.27 30.57
N GLN A 236 -21.06 -36.31 30.87
CA GLN A 236 -21.08 -35.03 30.17
C GLN A 236 -19.76 -34.26 30.33
N ILE A 237 -19.21 -34.20 31.56
CA ILE A 237 -17.94 -33.50 31.81
C ILE A 237 -16.79 -34.11 31.02
N LEU A 238 -16.72 -35.45 30.91
CA LEU A 238 -15.68 -36.13 30.15
C LEU A 238 -15.90 -36.00 28.65
N GLU A 239 -17.14 -36.12 28.17
CA GLU A 239 -17.49 -35.89 26.76
C GLU A 239 -17.12 -34.47 26.33
N ASP A 240 -17.45 -33.46 27.14
CA ASP A 240 -17.08 -32.05 26.91
C ASP A 240 -15.55 -31.84 26.91
N ALA A 241 -14.80 -32.68 27.62
CA ALA A 241 -13.34 -32.67 27.63
C ALA A 241 -12.74 -33.47 26.46
N GLY A 242 -13.53 -34.27 25.75
CA GLY A 242 -13.05 -35.21 24.73
C GLY A 242 -12.41 -36.48 25.31
N LEU A 243 -12.89 -36.92 26.47
CA LEU A 243 -12.47 -38.14 27.19
C LEU A 243 -13.63 -39.14 27.24
N VAL A 244 -13.31 -40.43 27.38
CA VAL A 244 -14.31 -41.51 27.38
C VAL A 244 -14.54 -42.00 28.80
N LEU A 245 -15.79 -41.98 29.27
CA LEU A 245 -16.17 -42.56 30.56
C LEU A 245 -16.26 -44.09 30.47
N LEU A 246 -15.59 -44.80 31.37
CA LEU A 246 -15.68 -46.25 31.52
C LEU A 246 -16.20 -46.61 32.93
N THR A 247 -17.39 -47.20 32.97
CA THR A 247 -18.09 -47.64 34.19
C THR A 247 -18.34 -49.15 34.16
N ASP A 248 -18.58 -49.75 35.32
CA ASP A 248 -18.97 -51.15 35.40
C ASP A 248 -20.43 -51.34 34.94
N SER A 249 -20.76 -52.52 34.42
CA SER A 249 -22.08 -52.81 33.82
C SER A 249 -23.27 -52.74 34.80
N GLY A 250 -22.99 -52.58 36.09
CA GLY A 250 -23.99 -52.45 37.16
C GLY A 250 -24.22 -51.02 37.65
N ASP A 251 -23.40 -50.06 37.23
CA ASP A 251 -23.49 -48.67 37.68
C ASP A 251 -24.70 -47.98 37.01
N GLN A 252 -25.47 -47.23 37.80
CA GLN A 252 -26.59 -46.42 37.33
C GLN A 252 -26.15 -44.96 37.14
N ASP A 253 -26.86 -44.25 36.25
CA ASP A 253 -26.62 -42.82 35.96
C ASP A 253 -26.64 -41.93 37.22
N ASN A 254 -27.44 -42.31 38.23
CA ASN A 254 -27.58 -41.61 39.49
C ASN A 254 -26.50 -41.95 40.54
N ASP A 255 -25.72 -43.00 40.33
CA ASP A 255 -24.72 -43.46 41.29
C ASP A 255 -23.58 -42.43 41.41
N ARG A 256 -22.95 -42.39 42.59
CA ARG A 256 -21.96 -41.37 42.90
C ARG A 256 -20.56 -41.93 42.77
N ILE A 257 -19.75 -41.27 41.94
CA ILE A 257 -18.35 -41.68 41.71
C ILE A 257 -17.54 -41.44 42.98
N TYR A 258 -16.85 -42.48 43.46
CA TYR A 258 -15.96 -42.38 44.61
C TYR A 258 -14.49 -42.64 44.23
N SER A 259 -14.23 -43.19 43.04
CA SER A 259 -12.87 -43.33 42.50
C SER A 259 -12.85 -43.09 41.00
N GLN A 260 -11.78 -42.45 40.53
CA GLN A 260 -11.45 -42.32 39.11
C GLN A 260 -9.98 -42.69 38.87
N THR A 261 -9.71 -43.30 37.73
CA THR A 261 -8.36 -43.55 37.21
C THR A 261 -8.36 -43.20 35.72
N PRO A 262 -7.42 -42.37 35.23
CA PRO A 262 -6.32 -41.70 35.93
C PRO A 262 -6.74 -40.64 36.96
N ARG A 263 -5.76 -40.14 37.74
CA ARG A 263 -6.01 -39.18 38.82
C ARG A 263 -6.46 -37.83 38.24
N PRO A 264 -7.25 -37.03 38.97
CA PRO A 264 -7.54 -35.68 38.54
C PRO A 264 -6.26 -34.87 38.29
N ARG A 265 -6.28 -33.97 37.29
CA ARG A 265 -5.17 -33.10 36.88
C ARG A 265 -3.94 -33.82 36.32
N THR A 266 -4.09 -35.04 35.87
CA THR A 266 -3.07 -35.70 35.05
C THR A 266 -3.38 -35.48 33.58
N ASP A 267 -2.34 -35.41 32.76
CA ASP A 267 -2.51 -35.25 31.32
C ASP A 267 -2.64 -36.63 30.67
N VAL A 268 -3.65 -36.79 29.83
CA VAL A 268 -3.87 -38.01 29.05
C VAL A 268 -4.12 -37.66 27.59
N ALA A 269 -3.91 -38.61 26.69
CA ALA A 269 -4.23 -38.40 25.28
C ALA A 269 -5.72 -38.06 25.08
N ALA A 270 -6.02 -37.24 24.09
CA ALA A 270 -7.39 -37.03 23.64
C ALA A 270 -8.07 -38.38 23.34
N GLY A 271 -9.32 -38.55 23.80
CA GLY A 271 -10.06 -39.81 23.71
C GLY A 271 -9.64 -40.88 24.71
N ALA A 272 -8.79 -40.58 25.69
CA ALA A 272 -8.42 -41.54 26.72
C ALA A 272 -9.61 -41.94 27.59
N GLU A 273 -9.57 -43.20 28.03
CA GLU A 273 -10.57 -43.82 28.87
C GLU A 273 -10.33 -43.51 30.35
N ILE A 274 -11.38 -43.04 31.04
CA ILE A 274 -11.38 -42.76 32.48
C ILE A 274 -12.24 -43.82 33.16
N GLU A 275 -11.59 -44.76 33.83
CA GLU A 275 -12.24 -45.80 34.62
C GLU A 275 -12.75 -45.20 35.93
N VAL A 276 -14.02 -45.41 36.25
CA VAL A 276 -14.63 -44.94 37.49
C VAL A 276 -15.28 -46.09 38.25
N ARG A 277 -15.48 -45.88 39.56
CA ARG A 277 -16.36 -46.73 40.37
C ARG A 277 -17.38 -45.87 41.08
N ALA A 278 -18.62 -46.35 41.08
CA ALA A 278 -19.77 -45.65 41.64
C ALA A 278 -20.49 -46.48 42.72
N ILE A 279 -21.24 -45.80 43.61
CA ILE A 279 -22.10 -46.39 44.66
C ILE A 279 -23.36 -45.55 44.91
#